data_AF-A0A420Y490-F1
#
_entry.id   AF-A0A420Y490-F1
#
_cell.length_a   1.000
_cell.length_b   1.000
_cell.length_c   1.000
_cell.angle_alpha   90.00
_cell.angle_beta   90.00
_cell.angle_gamma   90.00
#
_symmetry.space_group_name_H-M   'P 1'
#
loop_
_entity.id
_entity.type
_entity.pdbx_description
1 polymer ?
#
loop_
_entity_poly.entity_id
_entity_poly.type
_entity_poly.pdbx_seq_one_letter_code
_entity_poly.pdbx_strand_id
1 'polypeptide(L)'
;MYLTFSLALLLPTLALSAPLSNTSPAPLSPRDAPSAASLITEIMPGSASCTAGSGAHADDCRTAEQASPYLISAMQQYGLYAPGQIAAVLSLIGVESVDLKYKHNISPGRPGQGTSAMLMPENVAKYVASIPELKDGLAAAGGDVSKILELVTDDKYNFGAAPWWLTRVCSKDVIEGLVAGTDAAFQAYMGCVGVSATDDRLAYWRRAQKAFGLA
;
A
#
# COMPACT_ATOMS: atom_id res chain seq x y z
N MET A 1 -1.42 -25.69 81.88
CA MET A 1 -0.08 -25.70 81.25
C MET A 1 -0.22 -26.39 79.92
N TYR A 2 -0.21 -25.62 78.83
CA TYR A 2 -0.28 -26.11 77.44
C TYR A 2 1.09 -26.62 76.98
N LEU A 3 1.12 -27.71 76.20
CA LEU A 3 2.10 -28.01 75.13
C LEU A 3 1.56 -29.19 74.28
N THR A 4 0.77 -28.91 73.22
CA THR A 4 1.07 -29.08 71.77
C THR A 4 1.44 -30.51 71.32
N PHE A 5 0.50 -31.28 70.74
CA PHE A 5 0.19 -31.43 69.29
C PHE A 5 1.26 -32.13 68.44
N SER A 6 0.91 -33.29 67.86
CA SER A 6 1.13 -33.62 66.43
C SER A 6 0.50 -34.99 66.11
N LEU A 7 -0.71 -34.95 65.56
CA LEU A 7 -1.41 -36.11 65.00
C LEU A 7 -1.03 -36.21 63.51
N ALA A 8 -0.30 -37.26 63.14
CA ALA A 8 0.06 -37.49 61.74
C ALA A 8 -1.17 -37.98 60.96
N LEU A 9 -1.69 -37.13 60.08
CA LEU A 9 -2.79 -37.45 59.16
C LEU A 9 -2.18 -38.01 57.86
N LEU A 10 -2.34 -39.31 57.61
CA LEU A 10 -2.07 -39.94 56.33
C LEU A 10 -3.28 -39.74 55.40
N LEU A 11 -3.15 -38.83 54.43
CA LEU A 11 -4.11 -38.65 53.35
C LEU A 11 -3.72 -39.51 52.14
N PRO A 12 -4.62 -40.35 51.59
CA PRO A 12 -4.39 -41.02 50.33
C PRO A 12 -4.58 -40.02 49.18
N THR A 13 -3.51 -39.75 48.42
CA THR A 13 -3.57 -38.96 47.20
C THR A 13 -4.25 -39.78 46.09
N LEU A 14 -5.54 -39.52 45.84
CA LEU A 14 -6.17 -39.91 44.58
C LEU A 14 -5.67 -38.98 43.46
N ALA A 15 -4.84 -39.51 42.56
CA ALA A 15 -4.50 -38.84 41.32
C ALA A 15 -5.70 -38.90 40.36
N LEU A 16 -6.38 -37.76 40.20
CA LEU A 16 -7.41 -37.58 39.19
C LEU A 16 -6.72 -37.32 37.85
N SER A 17 -6.58 -38.35 37.01
CA SER A 17 -6.16 -38.19 35.62
C SER A 17 -7.28 -37.50 34.84
N ALA A 18 -7.20 -36.16 34.72
CA ALA A 18 -8.06 -35.43 33.80
C ALA A 18 -7.67 -35.82 32.35
N PRO A 19 -8.61 -36.25 31.51
CA PRO A 19 -8.32 -36.44 30.10
C PRO A 19 -7.99 -35.06 29.51
N LEU A 20 -6.77 -34.92 28.98
CA LEU A 20 -6.44 -33.80 28.09
C LEU A 20 -7.35 -33.93 26.87
N SER A 21 -8.44 -33.17 26.86
CA SER A 21 -9.21 -32.96 25.64
C SER A 21 -8.27 -32.28 24.65
N ASN A 22 -7.83 -33.03 23.64
CA ASN A 22 -7.27 -32.47 22.42
C ASN A 22 -8.37 -31.60 21.77
N THR A 23 -8.50 -30.35 22.19
CA THR A 23 -9.16 -29.32 21.41
C THR A 23 -8.30 -29.11 20.18
N SER A 24 -8.59 -29.87 19.13
CA SER A 24 -8.14 -29.54 17.78
C SER A 24 -8.53 -28.08 17.52
N PRO A 25 -7.59 -27.22 17.06
CA PRO A 25 -7.94 -25.86 16.68
C PRO A 25 -9.06 -25.95 15.64
N ALA A 26 -10.16 -25.23 15.89
CA ALA A 26 -11.23 -25.11 14.92
C ALA A 26 -10.62 -24.68 13.57
N PRO A 27 -10.99 -25.31 12.45
CA PRO A 27 -10.50 -24.89 11.15
C PRO A 27 -10.86 -23.40 10.96
N LEU A 28 -9.85 -22.58 10.68
CA LEU A 28 -10.04 -21.17 10.38
C LEU A 28 -10.97 -21.09 9.17
N SER A 29 -12.17 -20.55 9.36
CA SER A 29 -13.05 -20.24 8.23
C SER A 29 -12.30 -19.34 7.25
N PRO A 30 -12.42 -19.57 5.93
CA PRO A 30 -11.91 -18.64 4.94
C PRO A 30 -12.43 -17.24 5.25
N ARG A 31 -11.59 -16.20 5.14
CA ARG A 31 -12.09 -14.83 5.19
C ARG A 31 -12.93 -14.61 3.94
N ASP A 32 -14.19 -14.21 4.12
CA ASP A 32 -15.06 -13.72 3.05
C ASP A 32 -14.64 -12.33 2.52
N ALA A 33 -13.53 -11.77 3.02
CA ALA A 33 -13.00 -10.50 2.56
C ALA A 33 -12.21 -10.67 1.26
N PRO A 34 -12.39 -9.77 0.27
CA PRO A 34 -11.61 -9.80 -0.97
C PRO A 34 -10.11 -9.65 -0.65
N SER A 35 -9.28 -10.31 -1.45
CA SER A 35 -7.82 -10.16 -1.35
C SER A 35 -7.39 -8.79 -1.87
N ALA A 36 -6.25 -8.27 -1.41
CA ALA A 36 -5.71 -7.01 -1.94
C ALA A 36 -5.50 -7.07 -3.45
N ALA A 37 -5.02 -8.21 -3.98
CA ALA A 37 -4.86 -8.42 -5.41
C ALA A 37 -6.20 -8.33 -6.15
N SER A 38 -7.27 -8.92 -5.62
CA SER A 38 -8.59 -8.81 -6.25
C SER A 38 -9.13 -7.38 -6.25
N LEU A 39 -8.92 -6.62 -5.18
CA LEU A 39 -9.31 -5.20 -5.11
C LEU A 39 -8.50 -4.37 -6.12
N ILE A 40 -7.18 -4.59 -6.19
CA ILE A 40 -6.32 -3.90 -7.15
C ILE A 40 -6.72 -4.24 -8.58
N THR A 41 -6.98 -5.51 -8.91
CA THR A 41 -7.45 -5.91 -10.24
C THR A 41 -8.81 -5.30 -10.59
N GLU A 42 -9.73 -5.13 -9.63
CA GLU A 42 -10.99 -4.43 -9.89
C GLU A 42 -10.77 -2.94 -10.22
N ILE A 43 -9.81 -2.30 -9.56
CA ILE A 43 -9.46 -0.88 -9.76
C ILE A 43 -8.63 -0.68 -11.03
N MET A 44 -7.76 -1.63 -11.33
CA MET A 44 -6.75 -1.61 -12.38
C MET A 44 -6.82 -2.91 -13.20
N PRO A 45 -7.84 -3.12 -14.04
CA PRO A 45 -8.05 -4.40 -14.72
C PRO A 45 -6.86 -4.87 -15.57
N GLY A 46 -6.09 -3.94 -16.15
CA GLY A 46 -4.86 -4.26 -16.88
C GLY A 46 -3.80 -4.97 -16.03
N SER A 47 -3.82 -4.80 -14.71
CA SER A 47 -2.89 -5.45 -13.78
C SER A 47 -3.16 -6.95 -13.57
N ALA A 48 -4.22 -7.50 -14.16
CA ALA A 48 -4.45 -8.96 -14.17
C ALA A 48 -3.34 -9.72 -14.91
N SER A 49 -2.60 -9.06 -15.82
CA SER A 49 -1.46 -9.67 -16.50
C SER A 49 -0.51 -8.62 -17.03
N CYS A 50 0.79 -8.94 -17.06
CA CYS A 50 1.80 -8.06 -17.67
C CYS A 50 1.99 -8.26 -19.18
N THR A 51 0.96 -8.73 -19.88
CA THR A 51 1.01 -8.96 -21.33
C THR A 51 1.10 -7.65 -22.12
N ALA A 52 0.50 -6.58 -21.59
CA ALA A 52 0.52 -5.25 -22.20
C ALA A 52 1.89 -4.54 -22.06
N GLY A 53 2.71 -4.91 -21.07
CA GLY A 53 4.08 -4.40 -20.85
C GLY A 53 5.13 -5.02 -21.79
N SER A 54 4.71 -5.68 -22.86
CA SER A 54 5.59 -6.35 -23.80
C SER A 54 6.45 -5.33 -24.57
N GLY A 55 7.78 -5.48 -24.49
CA GLY A 55 8.75 -4.62 -25.17
C GLY A 55 9.90 -4.17 -24.27
N ALA A 56 10.46 -2.99 -24.55
CA ALA A 56 11.62 -2.44 -23.86
C ALA A 56 11.39 -2.05 -22.39
N HIS A 57 10.15 -2.15 -21.89
CA HIS A 57 9.75 -1.72 -20.53
C HIS A 57 9.05 -2.86 -19.76
N ALA A 58 9.34 -4.12 -20.10
CA ALA A 58 8.74 -5.27 -19.43
C ALA A 58 9.03 -5.30 -17.92
N ASP A 59 10.20 -4.79 -17.51
CA ASP A 59 10.64 -4.75 -16.11
C ASP A 59 9.83 -3.78 -15.24
N ASP A 60 9.16 -2.79 -15.85
CA ASP A 60 8.28 -1.87 -15.14
C ASP A 60 6.99 -2.54 -14.69
N CYS A 61 6.46 -3.45 -15.51
CA CYS A 61 5.11 -3.95 -15.32
C CYS A 61 5.00 -4.84 -14.08
N ARG A 62 3.92 -4.68 -13.32
CA ARG A 62 3.55 -5.60 -12.23
C ARG A 62 2.10 -6.05 -12.32
N THR A 63 1.87 -7.31 -12.01
CA THR A 63 0.50 -7.78 -11.76
C THR A 63 0.01 -7.30 -10.40
N ALA A 64 -1.31 -7.33 -10.19
CA ALA A 64 -1.91 -7.03 -8.90
C ALA A 64 -1.32 -7.88 -7.78
N GLU A 65 -1.07 -9.17 -8.02
CA GLU A 65 -0.47 -10.09 -7.04
C GLU A 65 0.95 -9.67 -6.67
N GLN A 66 1.75 -9.24 -7.65
CA GLN A 66 3.12 -8.80 -7.42
C GLN A 66 3.17 -7.46 -6.67
N ALA A 67 2.29 -6.51 -7.02
CA ALA A 67 2.27 -5.18 -6.41
C ALA A 67 1.62 -5.15 -5.02
N SER A 68 0.65 -6.03 -4.76
CA SER A 68 -0.13 -6.11 -3.51
C SER A 68 0.70 -6.01 -2.23
N PRO A 69 1.73 -6.85 -1.99
CA PRO A 69 2.48 -6.79 -0.73
C PRO A 69 3.18 -5.43 -0.52
N TYR A 70 3.70 -4.83 -1.59
CA TYR A 70 4.36 -3.53 -1.53
C TYR A 70 3.38 -2.38 -1.31
N LEU A 71 2.22 -2.42 -1.96
CA LEU A 71 1.15 -1.44 -1.75
C LEU A 71 0.61 -1.50 -0.32
N ILE A 72 0.36 -2.71 0.22
CA ILE A 72 -0.03 -2.88 1.62
C ILE A 72 1.03 -2.29 2.56
N SER A 73 2.29 -2.66 2.36
CA SER A 73 3.41 -2.18 3.18
C SER A 73 3.51 -0.65 3.12
N ALA A 74 3.34 -0.06 1.93
CA ALA A 74 3.39 1.38 1.75
C ALA A 74 2.24 2.08 2.49
N MET A 75 0.99 1.62 2.35
CA MET A 75 -0.14 2.21 3.09
C MET A 75 0.09 2.15 4.61
N GLN A 76 0.61 1.03 5.11
CA GLN A 76 0.95 0.86 6.52
C GLN A 76 2.07 1.81 6.97
N GLN A 77 3.15 1.91 6.19
CA GLN A 77 4.29 2.80 6.49
C GLN A 77 3.86 4.27 6.62
N TYR A 78 2.87 4.69 5.83
CA TYR A 78 2.37 6.06 5.83
C TYR A 78 1.07 6.25 6.64
N GLY A 79 0.62 5.23 7.37
CA GLY A 79 -0.53 5.32 8.28
C GLY A 79 -1.88 5.51 7.59
N LEU A 80 -2.03 5.04 6.35
CA LEU A 80 -3.26 5.10 5.57
C LEU A 80 -4.06 3.81 5.77
N TYR A 81 -5.11 3.87 6.59
CA TYR A 81 -5.90 2.69 6.95
C TYR A 81 -7.36 2.79 6.52
N ALA A 82 -7.87 4.00 6.26
CA ALA A 82 -9.26 4.17 5.88
C ALA A 82 -9.49 3.70 4.42
N PRO A 83 -10.58 2.96 4.14
CA PRO A 83 -10.89 2.52 2.77
C PRO A 83 -10.88 3.64 1.73
N GLY A 84 -11.43 4.82 2.05
CA GLY A 84 -11.43 5.96 1.13
C GLY A 84 -10.02 6.52 0.83
N GLN A 85 -9.11 6.51 1.80
CA GLN A 85 -7.72 6.91 1.60
C GLN A 85 -6.98 5.91 0.69
N ILE A 86 -7.13 4.62 0.98
CA ILE A 86 -6.50 3.54 0.20
C ILE A 86 -7.05 3.56 -1.24
N ALA A 87 -8.37 3.65 -1.39
CA ALA A 87 -9.04 3.75 -2.68
C ALA A 87 -8.50 4.93 -3.50
N ALA A 88 -8.41 6.12 -2.92
CA ALA A 88 -7.94 7.31 -3.62
C ALA A 88 -6.47 7.21 -4.08
N VAL A 89 -5.60 6.65 -3.23
CA VAL A 89 -4.20 6.42 -3.60
C VAL A 89 -4.09 5.38 -4.71
N LEU A 90 -4.83 4.26 -4.62
CA LEU A 90 -4.85 3.25 -5.67
C LEU A 90 -5.41 3.81 -6.98
N SER A 91 -6.44 4.66 -6.94
CA SER A 91 -6.95 5.33 -8.14
C SER A 91 -5.92 6.22 -8.82
N LEU A 92 -5.14 6.99 -8.04
CA LEU A 92 -4.04 7.78 -8.59
C LEU A 92 -2.96 6.88 -9.20
N ILE A 93 -2.55 5.82 -8.50
CA ILE A 93 -1.56 4.87 -9.01
C ILE A 93 -2.04 4.26 -10.34
N GLY A 94 -3.30 3.83 -10.41
CA GLY A 94 -3.85 3.18 -11.59
C GLY A 94 -3.78 4.07 -12.83
N VAL A 95 -4.20 5.33 -12.72
CA VAL A 95 -4.17 6.26 -13.86
C VAL A 95 -2.72 6.62 -14.25
N GLU A 96 -1.86 6.94 -13.29
CA GLU A 96 -0.51 7.43 -13.57
C GLU A 96 0.41 6.32 -14.10
N SER A 97 0.21 5.06 -13.67
CA SER A 97 1.00 3.91 -14.12
C SER A 97 0.39 3.13 -15.28
N VAL A 98 -0.82 3.50 -15.72
CA VAL A 98 -1.61 2.75 -16.70
C VAL A 98 -1.82 1.30 -16.24
N ASP A 99 -2.57 1.12 -15.16
CA ASP A 99 -2.83 -0.18 -14.55
C ASP A 99 -1.55 -0.95 -14.14
N LEU A 100 -0.60 -0.27 -13.49
CA LEU A 100 0.69 -0.82 -13.04
C LEU A 100 1.63 -1.27 -14.17
N LYS A 101 1.39 -0.77 -15.39
CA LYS A 101 2.21 -1.08 -16.55
C LYS A 101 3.57 -0.37 -16.52
N TYR A 102 3.63 0.85 -15.97
CA TYR A 102 4.82 1.69 -16.00
C TYR A 102 5.21 2.21 -14.61
N LYS A 103 6.51 2.33 -14.40
CA LYS A 103 7.17 2.95 -13.25
C LYS A 103 7.97 4.19 -13.64
N HIS A 104 8.06 4.51 -14.92
CA HIS A 104 8.61 5.76 -15.40
C HIS A 104 7.83 6.29 -16.60
N ASN A 105 7.98 7.58 -16.86
CA ASN A 105 7.27 8.21 -17.96
C ASN A 105 7.80 7.73 -19.32
N ILE A 106 6.94 7.04 -20.08
CA ILE A 106 7.26 6.54 -21.43
C ILE A 106 6.90 7.54 -22.52
N SER A 107 5.73 8.17 -22.43
CA SER A 107 5.25 9.16 -23.42
C SER A 107 4.55 10.31 -22.68
N PRO A 108 4.92 11.58 -22.95
CA PRO A 108 5.85 12.05 -23.99
C PRO A 108 7.34 11.79 -23.71
N GLY A 109 7.68 11.15 -22.58
CA GLY A 109 9.05 10.87 -22.17
C GLY A 109 9.65 12.04 -21.43
N ARG A 110 9.62 12.00 -20.09
CA ARG A 110 10.24 13.02 -19.23
C ARG A 110 11.31 12.36 -18.35
N PRO A 111 12.60 12.65 -18.58
CA PRO A 111 13.68 12.11 -17.74
C PRO A 111 13.47 12.40 -16.26
N GLY A 112 13.65 11.37 -15.43
CA GLY A 112 13.47 11.44 -13.98
C GLY A 112 12.03 11.50 -13.49
N GLN A 113 11.02 11.55 -14.37
CA GLN A 113 9.62 11.43 -13.96
C GLN A 113 9.25 9.96 -13.86
N GLY A 114 8.68 9.56 -12.72
CA GLY A 114 8.30 8.16 -12.55
C GLY A 114 7.82 7.82 -11.16
N THR A 115 8.12 6.59 -10.75
CA THR A 115 7.32 5.75 -9.85
C THR A 115 5.94 5.45 -10.42
N SER A 116 5.19 4.52 -9.82
CA SER A 116 3.79 4.29 -10.20
C SER A 116 2.86 5.47 -9.87
N ALA A 117 3.36 6.54 -9.24
CA ALA A 117 2.66 7.80 -9.02
C ALA A 117 3.03 8.91 -10.02
N MET A 118 3.95 8.64 -10.96
CA MET A 118 4.47 9.61 -11.95
C MET A 118 4.89 10.97 -11.37
N LEU A 119 5.53 10.95 -10.20
CA LEU A 119 6.10 12.14 -9.58
C LEU A 119 7.06 12.84 -10.55
N MET A 120 6.96 14.18 -10.60
CA MET A 120 7.91 15.03 -11.32
C MET A 120 9.33 14.87 -10.75
N PRO A 121 10.40 15.08 -11.55
CA PRO A 121 11.78 14.76 -11.15
C PRO A 121 12.22 15.40 -9.82
N GLU A 122 11.86 16.65 -9.58
CA GLU A 122 12.16 17.36 -8.33
C GLU A 122 11.47 16.73 -7.11
N ASN A 123 10.32 16.10 -7.32
CA ASN A 123 9.57 15.41 -6.29
C ASN A 123 10.04 13.98 -6.08
N VAL A 124 10.54 13.31 -7.13
CA VAL A 124 11.29 12.05 -6.99
C VAL A 124 12.52 12.27 -6.12
N ALA A 125 13.28 13.35 -6.34
CA ALA A 125 14.44 13.68 -5.50
C ALA A 125 14.07 13.90 -4.02
N LYS A 126 12.95 14.60 -3.74
CA LYS A 126 12.44 14.76 -2.36
C LYS A 126 11.99 13.44 -1.74
N TYR A 127 11.36 12.58 -2.54
CA TYR A 127 10.94 11.25 -2.08
C TYR A 127 12.15 10.39 -1.71
N VAL A 128 13.14 10.30 -2.59
CA VAL A 128 14.42 9.61 -2.34
C VAL A 128 15.09 10.15 -1.08
N ALA A 129 15.18 11.48 -0.94
CA ALA A 129 15.82 12.11 0.22
C ALA A 129 15.12 11.78 1.55
N SER A 130 13.83 11.44 1.51
CA SER A 130 13.07 11.06 2.71
C SER A 130 13.30 9.62 3.16
N ILE A 131 13.97 8.80 2.34
CA ILE A 131 14.27 7.39 2.61
C ILE A 131 15.72 7.29 3.11
N PRO A 132 15.96 7.01 4.40
CA PRO A 132 17.29 7.09 4.98
C PRO A 132 18.36 6.24 4.28
N GLU A 133 18.00 5.03 3.84
CA GLU A 133 18.95 4.11 3.19
C GLU A 133 19.33 4.52 1.75
N LEU A 134 18.64 5.47 1.13
CA LEU A 134 18.93 5.93 -0.23
C LEU A 134 19.81 7.18 -0.29
N LYS A 135 20.20 7.74 0.86
CA LYS A 135 20.97 9.01 0.94
C LYS A 135 22.29 8.96 0.19
N ASP A 136 23.05 7.88 0.32
CA ASP A 136 24.34 7.73 -0.36
C ASP A 136 24.15 7.60 -1.88
N GLY A 137 23.12 6.87 -2.31
CA GLY A 137 22.73 6.77 -3.72
C GLY A 137 22.33 8.13 -4.30
N LEU A 138 21.55 8.92 -3.55
CA LEU A 138 21.15 10.27 -3.95
C LEU A 138 22.36 11.21 -4.09
N ALA A 139 23.31 11.15 -3.15
CA ALA A 139 24.54 11.93 -3.23
C ALA A 139 25.40 11.50 -4.44
N ALA A 140 25.53 10.19 -4.67
CA ALA A 140 26.28 9.63 -5.80
C ALA A 140 25.65 9.95 -7.16
N ALA A 141 24.32 10.08 -7.23
CA ALA A 141 23.62 10.49 -8.45
C ALA A 141 23.98 11.93 -8.87
N GLY A 142 24.45 12.79 -7.96
CA GLY A 142 25.02 14.10 -8.30
C GLY A 142 24.05 15.04 -9.01
N GLY A 143 22.75 14.90 -8.79
CA GLY A 143 21.70 15.69 -9.45
C GLY A 143 21.23 15.14 -10.80
N ASP A 144 21.76 14.00 -11.26
CA ASP A 144 21.26 13.30 -12.44
C ASP A 144 19.87 12.71 -12.15
N VAL A 145 18.84 13.33 -12.73
CA VAL A 145 17.43 12.98 -12.47
C VAL A 145 17.08 11.54 -12.86
N SER A 146 17.75 10.97 -13.87
CA SER A 146 17.50 9.58 -14.28
C SER A 146 18.07 8.62 -13.25
N LYS A 147 19.31 8.85 -12.78
CA LYS A 147 19.91 8.05 -11.71
C LYS A 147 19.16 8.19 -10.39
N ILE A 148 18.62 9.37 -10.09
CA ILE A 148 17.78 9.58 -8.91
C ILE A 148 16.50 8.73 -9.00
N LEU A 149 15.85 8.69 -10.18
CA LEU A 149 14.67 7.86 -10.39
C LEU A 149 14.98 6.36 -10.26
N GLU A 150 16.12 5.90 -10.78
CA GLU A 150 16.56 4.50 -10.68
C GLU A 150 16.63 3.98 -9.23
N LEU A 151 16.89 4.86 -8.25
CA LEU A 151 16.93 4.50 -6.84
C LEU A 151 15.56 4.05 -6.28
N VAL A 152 14.47 4.41 -6.96
CA VAL A 152 13.10 4.19 -6.48
C VAL A 152 12.18 3.47 -7.48
N THR A 153 12.71 2.95 -8.59
CA THR A 153 11.96 2.06 -9.51
C THR A 153 11.90 0.61 -9.02
N ASP A 154 12.73 0.23 -8.05
CA ASP A 154 12.56 -1.01 -7.29
C ASP A 154 11.19 -1.02 -6.59
N ASP A 155 10.49 -2.16 -6.63
CA ASP A 155 9.15 -2.33 -6.04
C ASP A 155 9.09 -1.93 -4.56
N LYS A 156 10.18 -2.16 -3.80
CA LYS A 156 10.30 -1.78 -2.40
C LYS A 156 10.01 -0.30 -2.17
N TYR A 157 10.37 0.57 -3.12
CA TYR A 157 10.22 2.01 -2.99
C TYR A 157 9.16 2.59 -3.93
N ASN A 158 9.01 2.02 -5.12
CA ASN A 158 8.15 2.51 -6.19
C ASN A 158 6.70 2.77 -5.72
N PHE A 159 6.11 1.80 -5.01
CA PHE A 159 4.71 1.87 -4.57
C PHE A 159 4.49 2.79 -3.37
N GLY A 160 5.55 3.24 -2.71
CA GLY A 160 5.49 4.18 -1.59
C GLY A 160 5.31 5.64 -2.01
N ALA A 161 5.55 5.98 -3.28
CA ALA A 161 5.58 7.36 -3.74
C ALA A 161 4.23 8.09 -3.62
N ALA A 162 3.11 7.45 -3.98
CA ALA A 162 1.78 8.08 -3.84
C ALA A 162 1.33 8.22 -2.37
N PRO A 163 1.42 7.19 -1.50
CA PRO A 163 1.21 7.36 -0.06
C PRO A 163 2.08 8.44 0.58
N TRP A 164 3.36 8.51 0.18
CA TRP A 164 4.27 9.56 0.63
C TRP A 164 3.79 10.95 0.20
N TRP A 165 3.39 11.12 -1.06
CA TRP A 165 2.87 12.39 -1.55
C TRP A 165 1.66 12.85 -0.75
N LEU A 166 0.67 11.96 -0.58
CA LEU A 166 -0.54 12.26 0.18
C LEU A 166 -0.21 12.69 1.62
N THR A 167 0.75 12.04 2.28
CA THR A 167 1.00 12.25 3.71
C THR A 167 2.08 13.28 4.04
N ARG A 168 2.93 13.63 3.08
CA ARG A 168 4.05 14.58 3.28
C ARG A 168 3.88 15.89 2.52
N VAL A 169 3.03 15.92 1.49
CA VAL A 169 2.85 17.09 0.63
C VAL A 169 1.44 17.67 0.75
N CYS A 170 0.40 16.83 0.81
CA CYS A 170 -0.95 17.33 1.01
C CYS A 170 -1.20 17.84 2.42
N SER A 171 -2.18 18.74 2.55
CA SER A 171 -2.63 19.19 3.87
C SER A 171 -3.33 18.08 4.62
N LYS A 172 -3.34 18.20 5.95
CA LYS A 172 -4.05 17.28 6.83
C LYS A 172 -5.54 17.14 6.47
N ASP A 173 -6.19 18.24 6.11
CA ASP A 173 -7.61 18.25 5.72
C ASP A 173 -7.90 17.39 4.49
N VAL A 174 -6.98 17.32 3.52
CA VAL A 174 -7.12 16.42 2.36
C VAL A 174 -7.05 14.96 2.81
N ILE A 175 -6.08 14.62 3.67
CA ILE A 175 -5.89 13.26 4.17
C ILE A 175 -7.10 12.79 4.99
N GLU A 176 -7.61 13.65 5.86
CA GLU A 176 -8.78 13.35 6.71
C GLU A 176 -10.08 13.34 5.90
N GLY A 177 -10.24 14.25 4.93
CA GLY A 177 -11.40 14.29 4.04
C GLY A 177 -11.57 13.02 3.22
N LEU A 178 -10.46 12.41 2.78
CA LEU A 178 -10.48 11.15 2.03
C LEU A 178 -11.07 9.97 2.81
N VAL A 179 -11.15 10.02 4.14
CA VAL A 179 -11.84 8.99 4.94
C VAL A 179 -13.31 8.85 4.52
N ALA A 180 -13.94 9.95 4.10
CA ALA A 180 -15.35 9.95 3.67
C ALA A 180 -15.58 9.21 2.35
N GLY A 181 -14.53 9.00 1.53
CA GLY A 181 -14.65 8.26 0.28
C GLY A 181 -15.56 8.90 -0.77
N THR A 182 -15.67 10.23 -0.77
CA THR A 182 -16.54 10.99 -1.69
C THR A 182 -15.78 11.60 -2.86
N ASP A 183 -16.49 11.95 -3.93
CA ASP A 183 -15.90 12.65 -5.08
C ASP A 183 -15.27 13.98 -4.72
N ALA A 184 -15.89 14.74 -3.81
CA ALA A 184 -15.36 16.01 -3.34
C ALA A 184 -14.00 15.84 -2.65
N ALA A 185 -13.85 14.78 -1.84
CA ALA A 185 -12.58 14.46 -1.21
C ALA A 185 -11.53 14.02 -2.24
N PHE A 186 -11.91 13.20 -3.23
CA PHE A 186 -11.01 12.80 -4.31
C PHE A 186 -10.57 14.00 -5.17
N GLN A 187 -11.49 14.93 -5.47
CA GLN A 187 -11.19 16.19 -6.17
C GLN A 187 -10.21 17.05 -5.39
N ALA A 188 -10.38 17.19 -4.07
CA ALA A 188 -9.43 17.90 -3.23
C ALA A 188 -8.04 17.25 -3.26
N TYR A 189 -7.97 15.90 -3.27
CA TYR A 189 -6.71 15.19 -3.42
C TYR A 189 -6.05 15.42 -4.79
N MET A 190 -6.80 15.37 -5.89
CA MET A 190 -6.26 15.71 -7.22
C MET A 190 -5.74 17.15 -7.27
N GLY A 191 -6.45 18.09 -6.62
CA GLY A 191 -5.98 19.46 -6.46
C GLY A 191 -4.64 19.56 -5.74
N CYS A 192 -4.42 18.75 -4.69
CA CYS A 192 -3.11 18.64 -4.04
C CYS A 192 -2.03 18.07 -4.97
N VAL A 193 -2.36 17.05 -5.77
CA VAL A 193 -1.45 16.50 -6.80
C VAL A 193 -1.12 17.54 -7.87
N GLY A 194 -1.95 18.57 -8.04
CA GLY A 194 -1.77 19.64 -9.03
C GLY A 194 -2.50 19.36 -10.34
N VAL A 195 -3.52 18.50 -10.33
CA VAL A 195 -4.31 18.11 -11.51
C VAL A 195 -5.81 18.17 -11.21
N SER A 196 -6.63 18.17 -12.26
CA SER A 196 -8.08 18.05 -12.13
C SER A 196 -8.50 16.57 -12.11
N ALA A 197 -9.59 16.25 -11.42
CA ALA A 197 -10.24 14.94 -11.51
C ALA A 197 -10.98 14.80 -12.86
N THR A 198 -10.23 14.60 -13.93
CA THR A 198 -10.75 14.34 -15.28
C THR A 198 -11.53 13.02 -15.34
N ASP A 199 -12.30 12.82 -16.41
CA ASP A 199 -13.11 11.61 -16.60
C ASP A 199 -12.30 10.31 -16.44
N ASP A 200 -11.08 10.27 -17.00
CA ASP A 200 -10.19 9.12 -16.85
C ASP A 200 -9.83 8.85 -15.38
N ARG A 201 -9.48 9.90 -14.60
CA ARG A 201 -9.17 9.76 -13.17
C ARG A 201 -10.40 9.36 -12.37
N LEU A 202 -11.55 9.93 -12.71
CA LEU A 202 -12.82 9.58 -12.10
C LEU A 202 -13.21 8.14 -12.39
N ALA A 203 -12.88 7.58 -13.56
CA ALA A 203 -13.13 6.17 -13.87
C ALA A 203 -12.37 5.23 -12.91
N TYR A 204 -11.09 5.49 -12.66
CA TYR A 204 -10.32 4.76 -11.64
C TYR A 204 -10.90 4.94 -10.23
N TRP A 205 -11.33 6.16 -9.92
CA TRP A 205 -11.97 6.45 -8.64
C TRP A 205 -13.28 5.68 -8.45
N ARG A 206 -14.16 5.63 -9.45
CA ARG A 206 -15.41 4.84 -9.38
C ARG A 206 -15.16 3.36 -9.19
N ARG A 207 -14.17 2.79 -9.88
CA ARG A 207 -13.78 1.38 -9.67
C ARG A 207 -13.30 1.16 -8.24
N ALA A 208 -12.53 2.09 -7.68
CA ALA A 208 -12.08 2.03 -6.29
C ALA A 208 -13.21 2.18 -5.29
N GLN A 209 -14.14 3.12 -5.49
CA GLN A 209 -15.33 3.24 -4.66
C GLN A 209 -16.11 1.92 -4.66
N LYS A 210 -16.36 1.34 -5.84
CA LYS A 210 -17.03 0.04 -5.95
C LYS A 210 -16.29 -1.08 -5.22
N ALA A 211 -14.98 -1.23 -5.46
CA ALA A 211 -14.16 -2.28 -4.85
C ALA A 211 -14.15 -2.20 -3.31
N PHE A 212 -14.19 -0.98 -2.76
CA PHE A 212 -14.19 -0.75 -1.31
C PHE A 212 -15.59 -0.54 -0.71
N GLY A 213 -16.67 -0.63 -1.50
CA GLY A 213 -18.04 -0.41 -1.03
C GLY A 213 -18.31 1.02 -0.56
N LEU A 214 -17.67 2.02 -1.16
CA LEU A 214 -17.85 3.44 -0.88
C LEU A 214 -19.01 4.02 -1.70
N ALA A 215 -19.68 5.02 -1.11
CA ALA A 215 -20.81 5.73 -1.72
C ALA A 215 -20.37 6.87 -2.64
#